data_AF-A0A813E787-F1
#
_entry.id   AF-A0A813E787-F1
#
_cell.length_a   1.000
_cell.length_b   1.000
_cell.length_c   1.000
_cell.angle_alpha   90.00
_cell.angle_beta   90.00
_cell.angle_gamma   90.00
#
_symmetry.space_group_name_H-M   'P 1'
#
loop_
_entity.id
_entity.type
_entity.pdbx_description
1 polymer ?
#
loop_
_entity_poly.entity_id
_entity_poly.type
_entity_poly.pdbx_seq_one_letter_code
_entity_poly.pdbx_strand_id
1 'polypeptide(L)'
;MAALTFVVEHKGTKPGEAVFVVGSTPELGGWDPTKALSCITTAQVFPLWTSETVSIAAGTEKVEFKVLVQKADGSKPDQASWDPGPNRSLHVPKSTGGQVQLTASCCWGSAEVTCRSKTVGAGGAAAAPAPAQAAPAAVIPRVDTAAPWFSMDEEAGDGESGDQVPDMKPVGSFARKTPSAKMSGHNDGTLG
;
A
#
# COMPACT_ATOMS: atom_id res chain seq x y z
N MET A 1 -19.97 -6.52 12.61
CA MET A 1 -19.07 -6.09 11.53
C MET A 1 -18.67 -4.65 11.75
N ALA A 2 -17.47 -4.27 11.32
CA ALA A 2 -16.99 -2.90 11.22
C ALA A 2 -16.70 -2.57 9.75
N ALA A 3 -17.09 -1.39 9.31
CA ALA A 3 -16.77 -0.87 7.99
C ALA A 3 -15.43 -0.14 8.09
N LEU A 4 -14.40 -0.63 7.39
CA LEU A 4 -13.04 -0.14 7.44
C LEU A 4 -12.69 0.56 6.11
N THR A 5 -12.20 1.79 6.20
CA THR A 5 -11.67 2.55 5.07
C THR A 5 -10.23 2.96 5.36
N PHE A 6 -9.34 2.81 4.39
CA PHE A 6 -7.96 3.28 4.49
C PHE A 6 -7.80 4.64 3.82
N VAL A 7 -7.03 5.51 4.47
CA VAL A 7 -6.57 6.78 3.89
C VAL A 7 -5.05 6.76 3.92
N VAL A 8 -4.44 6.76 2.74
CA VAL A 8 -3.00 6.68 2.57
C VAL A 8 -2.49 7.97 1.97
N GLU A 9 -1.55 8.63 2.64
CA GLU A 9 -0.83 9.76 2.06
C GLU A 9 0.40 9.26 1.29
N HIS A 10 0.44 9.51 -0.02
CA HIS A 10 1.57 9.15 -0.86
C HIS A 10 1.64 10.02 -2.12
N LYS A 11 2.82 10.61 -2.38
CA LYS A 11 3.09 11.47 -3.53
C LYS A 11 3.93 10.81 -4.64
N GLY A 12 4.44 9.60 -4.41
CA GLY A 12 5.48 8.97 -5.22
C GLY A 12 4.96 8.03 -6.32
N THR A 13 3.80 8.32 -6.91
CA THR A 13 3.23 7.51 -8.01
C THR A 13 3.61 8.07 -9.38
N LYS A 14 3.84 7.19 -10.35
CA LYS A 14 4.02 7.55 -11.76
C LYS A 14 2.67 7.57 -12.50
N PRO A 15 2.58 8.21 -13.67
CA PRO A 15 1.40 8.11 -14.52
C PRO A 15 1.01 6.65 -14.81
N GLY A 16 -0.24 6.29 -14.55
CA GLY A 16 -0.76 4.92 -14.70
C GLY A 16 -0.51 4.00 -13.50
N GLU A 17 0.06 4.49 -12.41
CA GLU A 17 0.15 3.76 -11.14
C GLU A 17 -0.96 4.21 -10.16
N ALA A 18 -1.29 3.33 -9.22
CA ALA A 18 -2.18 3.62 -8.13
C ALA A 18 -1.64 3.02 -6.82
N VAL A 19 -2.14 3.55 -5.70
CA VAL A 19 -1.88 3.02 -4.36
C VAL A 19 -2.90 1.91 -4.06
N PHE A 20 -2.42 0.84 -3.43
CA PHE A 20 -3.25 -0.26 -2.98
C PHE A 20 -2.93 -0.64 -1.54
N VAL A 21 -3.88 -1.29 -0.86
CA VAL A 21 -3.71 -1.83 0.48
C VAL A 21 -3.96 -3.33 0.46
N VAL A 22 -3.04 -4.10 1.02
CA VAL A 22 -3.16 -5.55 1.18
C VAL A 22 -2.90 -5.92 2.64
N GLY A 23 -3.56 -6.97 3.14
CA GLY A 23 -3.44 -7.34 4.54
C GLY A 23 -3.72 -8.80 4.84
N SER A 24 -3.66 -9.14 6.12
CA SER A 24 -3.71 -10.52 6.62
C SER A 24 -5.08 -11.17 6.52
N THR A 25 -6.15 -10.38 6.51
CA THR A 25 -7.52 -10.91 6.44
C THR A 25 -7.92 -11.18 4.99
N PRO A 26 -8.83 -12.13 4.73
CA PRO A 26 -9.27 -12.43 3.36
C PRO A 26 -9.93 -11.23 2.67
N GLU A 27 -10.60 -10.36 3.43
CA GLU A 27 -11.21 -9.12 2.92
C GLU A 27 -10.16 -8.07 2.51
N LEU A 28 -8.92 -8.20 2.99
CA LEU A 28 -7.76 -7.41 2.59
C LEU A 28 -6.83 -8.17 1.62
N GLY A 29 -7.30 -9.29 1.06
CA GLY A 29 -6.57 -10.07 0.06
C GLY A 29 -5.62 -11.13 0.61
N GLY A 30 -5.45 -11.26 1.93
CA GLY A 30 -4.62 -12.32 2.52
C GLY A 30 -3.16 -12.31 2.07
N TRP A 31 -2.55 -11.13 1.99
CA TRP A 31 -1.20 -10.87 1.48
C TRP A 31 -0.97 -11.15 -0.02
N ASP A 32 -2.04 -11.34 -0.79
CA ASP A 32 -1.99 -11.48 -2.24
C ASP A 32 -2.17 -10.10 -2.94
N PRO A 33 -1.15 -9.58 -3.65
CA PRO A 33 -1.24 -8.28 -4.35
C PRO A 33 -2.32 -8.24 -5.42
N THR A 34 -2.69 -9.38 -6.00
CA THR A 34 -3.76 -9.46 -7.01
C THR A 34 -5.15 -9.19 -6.42
N LYS A 35 -5.27 -9.31 -5.09
CA LYS A 35 -6.50 -9.08 -4.31
C LYS A 35 -6.38 -7.85 -3.41
N ALA A 36 -5.35 -7.03 -3.61
CA ALA A 36 -5.18 -5.80 -2.87
C ALA A 36 -6.32 -4.82 -3.19
N LEU A 37 -6.75 -4.07 -2.18
CA LEU A 37 -7.76 -3.04 -2.33
C LEU A 37 -7.18 -1.84 -3.06
N SER A 38 -7.79 -1.43 -4.17
CA SER A 38 -7.40 -0.21 -4.88
C SER A 38 -7.81 1.03 -4.09
N CYS A 39 -6.91 2.00 -4.01
CA CYS A 39 -7.22 3.33 -3.51
C CYS A 39 -7.40 4.31 -4.66
N ILE A 40 -8.38 5.19 -4.52
CA ILE A 40 -8.68 6.26 -5.47
C ILE A 40 -8.17 7.60 -4.95
N THR A 41 -7.75 8.46 -5.88
CA THR A 41 -7.43 9.86 -5.63
C THR A 41 -7.92 10.72 -6.79
N THR A 42 -7.89 12.04 -6.59
CA THR A 42 -8.21 13.03 -7.64
C THR A 42 -7.18 14.16 -7.57
N ALA A 43 -7.11 15.01 -8.60
CA ALA A 43 -6.20 16.15 -8.61
C ALA A 43 -6.39 17.09 -7.41
N GLN A 44 -7.62 17.25 -6.90
CA GLN A 44 -7.90 18.09 -5.73
C GLN A 44 -7.57 17.43 -4.38
N VAL A 45 -7.46 16.10 -4.33
CA VAL A 45 -7.31 15.32 -3.08
C VAL A 45 -5.88 14.77 -2.93
N PHE A 46 -5.16 14.62 -4.04
CA PHE A 46 -3.75 14.21 -4.04
C PHE A 46 -2.92 15.11 -3.11
N PRO A 47 -2.05 14.55 -2.24
CA PRO A 47 -1.52 13.18 -2.24
C PRO A 47 -2.30 12.16 -1.37
N LEU A 48 -3.56 12.40 -1.03
CA LEU A 48 -4.37 11.45 -0.27
C LEU A 48 -5.06 10.43 -1.19
N TRP A 49 -4.97 9.16 -0.83
CA TRP A 49 -5.56 8.01 -1.52
C TRP A 49 -6.53 7.31 -0.58
N THR A 50 -7.77 7.10 -1.01
CA THR A 50 -8.81 6.47 -0.18
C THR A 50 -9.19 5.12 -0.76
N SER A 51 -9.18 4.07 0.06
CA SER A 51 -9.63 2.74 -0.36
C SER A 51 -11.16 2.67 -0.48
N GLU A 52 -11.65 1.64 -1.14
CA GLU A 52 -13.02 1.19 -0.93
C GLU A 52 -13.24 0.76 0.53
N THR A 53 -14.48 0.83 1.00
CA THR A 53 -14.85 0.41 2.35
C THR A 53 -15.04 -1.09 2.40
N VAL A 54 -14.32 -1.77 3.29
CA VAL A 54 -14.42 -3.22 3.50
C VAL A 54 -15.07 -3.57 4.82
N SER A 55 -15.81 -4.68 4.86
CA SER A 55 -16.45 -5.15 6.09
C SER A 55 -15.55 -6.17 6.79
N ILE A 56 -15.08 -5.83 7.99
CA ILE A 56 -14.26 -6.71 8.83
C ILE A 56 -15.07 -7.18 10.04
N ALA A 57 -14.78 -8.38 10.54
CA ALA A 57 -15.36 -8.86 11.80
C ALA A 57 -15.05 -7.89 12.95
N ALA A 58 -16.07 -7.54 13.74
CA ALA A 58 -15.86 -6.67 14.90
C ALA A 58 -15.18 -7.47 16.03
N GLY A 59 -14.24 -6.85 16.74
CA GLY A 59 -13.47 -7.53 17.78
C GLY A 59 -12.27 -8.33 17.27
N THR A 60 -11.90 -8.20 15.99
CA THR A 60 -10.64 -8.75 15.48
C THR A 60 -9.47 -8.04 16.15
N GLU A 61 -8.75 -8.77 17.01
CA GLU A 61 -7.69 -8.23 17.87
C GLU A 61 -6.49 -7.68 17.08
N LYS A 62 -6.14 -8.34 15.98
CA LYS A 62 -5.02 -7.95 15.13
C LYS A 62 -5.35 -8.12 13.66
N VAL A 63 -5.38 -7.01 12.93
CA VAL A 63 -5.39 -6.95 11.47
C VAL A 63 -4.07 -6.34 11.03
N GLU A 64 -3.31 -7.04 10.20
CA GLU A 64 -2.06 -6.54 9.66
C GLU A 64 -2.26 -6.13 8.21
N PHE A 65 -1.62 -5.04 7.80
CA PHE A 65 -1.70 -4.56 6.44
C PHE A 65 -0.42 -3.86 6.01
N LYS A 66 -0.30 -3.67 4.70
CA LYS A 66 0.78 -2.95 4.06
C LYS A 66 0.26 -2.23 2.82
N VAL A 67 0.96 -1.18 2.44
CA VAL A 67 0.65 -0.41 1.25
C VAL A 67 1.57 -0.86 0.11
N LEU A 68 1.06 -0.88 -1.10
CA LEU A 68 1.85 -1.11 -2.31
C LEU A 68 1.45 -0.12 -3.41
N VAL A 69 2.36 0.11 -4.34
CA VAL A 69 2.12 0.87 -5.57
C VAL A 69 2.34 -0.05 -6.76
N GLN A 70 1.37 -0.12 -7.65
CA GLN A 70 1.45 -0.91 -8.88
C GLN A 70 0.64 -0.24 -9.99
N LYS A 71 0.65 -0.81 -11.19
CA LYS A 71 -0.20 -0.35 -12.31
C LYS A 71 -1.66 -0.33 -11.90
N ALA A 72 -2.34 0.78 -12.20
CA ALA A 72 -3.74 1.00 -11.85
C ALA A 72 -4.68 -0.01 -12.55
N ASP A 73 -4.30 -0.48 -13.74
CA ASP A 73 -5.05 -1.48 -14.50
C ASP A 73 -4.86 -2.92 -13.98
N GLY A 74 -4.01 -3.12 -12.96
CA GLY A 74 -3.73 -4.43 -12.37
C GLY A 74 -2.78 -5.31 -13.19
N SER A 75 -2.31 -4.86 -14.36
CA SER A 75 -1.27 -5.59 -15.10
C SER A 75 0.05 -5.62 -14.32
N LYS A 76 0.64 -6.81 -14.19
CA LYS A 76 1.94 -7.06 -13.54
C LYS A 76 1.94 -6.78 -12.02
N PRO A 77 1.09 -7.45 -11.24
CA PRO A 77 1.08 -7.33 -9.77
C PRO A 77 2.40 -7.82 -9.13
N ASP A 78 3.19 -8.62 -9.85
CA ASP A 78 4.54 -9.04 -9.46
C ASP A 78 5.55 -7.88 -9.42
N GLN A 79 5.27 -6.77 -10.11
CA GLN A 79 6.10 -5.57 -10.12
C GLN A 79 5.66 -4.52 -9.09
N ALA A 80 4.78 -4.90 -8.16
CA ALA A 80 4.34 -4.03 -7.08
C ALA A 80 5.53 -3.54 -6.24
N SER A 81 5.63 -2.23 -6.08
CA SER A 81 6.54 -1.61 -5.13
C SER A 81 5.89 -1.63 -3.76
N TRP A 82 6.55 -2.24 -2.78
CA TRP A 82 6.03 -2.34 -1.42
C TRP A 82 6.51 -1.19 -0.56
N ASP A 83 5.63 -0.73 0.33
CA ASP A 83 5.96 0.22 1.37
C ASP A 83 7.21 -0.23 2.16
N PRO A 84 8.18 0.65 2.43
CA PRO A 84 9.34 0.25 3.21
C PRO A 84 8.95 0.07 4.69
N GLY A 85 9.65 -0.84 5.38
CA GLY A 85 9.44 -1.07 6.82
C GLY A 85 8.48 -2.23 7.14
N PRO A 86 8.14 -2.38 8.44
CA PRO A 86 7.35 -3.50 8.95
C PRO A 86 5.89 -3.41 8.54
N ASN A 87 5.16 -4.51 8.72
CA ASN A 87 3.71 -4.53 8.57
C ASN A 87 3.07 -3.64 9.63
N ARG A 88 2.00 -2.95 9.23
CA ARG A 88 1.21 -2.09 10.12
C ARG A 88 0.12 -2.92 10.76
N SER A 89 -0.23 -2.63 12.01
CA SER A 89 -1.26 -3.36 12.76
C SER A 89 -2.39 -2.43 13.18
N LEU A 90 -3.62 -2.90 13.10
CA LEU A 90 -4.81 -2.23 13.62
C LEU A 90 -5.66 -3.20 14.46
N HIS A 91 -6.39 -2.66 15.42
CA HIS A 91 -7.37 -3.38 16.23
C HIS A 91 -8.77 -2.95 15.81
N VAL A 92 -9.65 -3.92 15.54
CA VAL A 92 -11.05 -3.64 15.21
C VAL A 92 -11.87 -3.72 16.49
N PRO A 93 -12.41 -2.59 16.99
CA PRO A 93 -13.13 -2.58 18.26
C PRO A 93 -14.35 -3.50 18.19
N LYS A 94 -14.66 -4.14 19.32
CA LYS A 94 -15.94 -4.84 19.51
C LYS A 94 -17.09 -3.83 19.45
N SER A 95 -18.21 -4.24 18.86
CA SER A 95 -19.44 -3.44 18.85
C SER A 95 -20.57 -4.24 19.49
N THR A 96 -21.24 -3.67 20.48
CA THR A 96 -22.33 -4.32 21.24
C THR A 96 -23.71 -3.78 20.83
N GLY A 97 -23.83 -2.90 19.83
CA GLY A 97 -25.12 -2.26 19.52
C GLY A 97 -25.17 -1.31 18.32
N GLY A 98 -24.35 -1.53 17.29
CA GLY A 98 -24.37 -0.69 16.09
C GLY A 98 -23.26 -1.04 15.10
N GLN A 99 -23.25 -0.36 13.96
CA GLN A 99 -22.17 -0.49 12.99
C GLN A 99 -21.03 0.49 13.36
N VAL A 100 -19.82 -0.04 13.50
CA VAL A 100 -18.61 0.79 13.68
C VAL A 100 -18.06 1.16 12.31
N GLN A 101 -17.85 2.45 12.09
CA GLN A 101 -17.09 2.99 10.97
C GLN A 101 -15.68 3.26 11.47
N LEU A 102 -14.68 2.66 10.83
CA LEU A 102 -13.26 2.76 11.18
C LEU A 102 -12.51 3.35 9.99
N THR A 103 -11.74 4.40 10.24
CA THR A 103 -10.83 4.99 9.26
C THR A 103 -9.40 4.83 9.75
N ALA A 104 -8.59 4.11 8.97
CA ALA A 104 -7.16 3.93 9.22
C ALA A 104 -6.37 4.89 8.32
N SER A 105 -5.75 5.89 8.92
CA SER A 105 -4.93 6.88 8.22
C SER A 105 -3.45 6.59 8.42
N CYS A 106 -2.67 6.64 7.35
CA CYS A 106 -1.24 6.36 7.39
C CYS A 106 -0.49 7.01 6.21
N CYS A 107 0.84 7.13 6.32
CA CYS A 107 1.68 7.72 5.29
C CYS A 107 2.62 6.66 4.70
N TRP A 108 2.95 6.75 3.42
CA TRP A 108 3.98 5.89 2.81
C TRP A 108 5.33 6.06 3.54
N GLY A 109 5.96 4.94 3.84
CA GLY A 109 7.24 4.82 4.53
C GLY A 109 7.20 5.01 6.05
N SER A 110 6.02 5.24 6.63
CA SER A 110 5.84 5.28 8.09
C SER A 110 5.11 4.05 8.59
N ALA A 111 5.59 3.45 9.69
CA ALA A 111 4.87 2.36 10.35
C ALA A 111 3.64 2.86 11.15
N GLU A 112 3.49 4.18 11.32
CA GLU A 112 2.43 4.77 12.14
C GLU A 112 1.07 4.70 11.45
N VAL A 113 0.06 4.32 12.23
CA VAL A 113 -1.34 4.28 11.80
C VAL A 113 -2.18 5.00 12.83
N THR A 114 -2.92 6.00 12.37
CA THR A 114 -3.95 6.64 13.17
C THR A 114 -5.30 6.01 12.86
N CYS A 115 -5.95 5.44 13.87
CA CYS A 115 -7.29 4.86 13.74
C CYS A 115 -8.33 5.81 14.33
N ARG A 116 -9.35 6.16 13.55
CA ARG A 116 -10.52 6.91 14.02
C ARG A 116 -11.78 6.07 13.88
N SER A 117 -12.53 5.90 14.96
CA SER A 117 -13.78 5.16 14.95
C SER A 117 -14.98 6.07 15.19
N LYS A 118 -16.07 5.86 14.46
CA LYS A 118 -17.38 6.45 14.73
C LYS A 118 -18.41 5.33 14.85
N THR A 119 -19.14 5.30 15.96
CA THR A 119 -20.29 4.40 16.10
C THR A 119 -21.51 5.08 15.49
N VAL A 120 -22.12 4.45 14.48
CA VAL A 120 -23.38 4.93 13.91
C VAL A 120 -24.50 4.12 14.56
N GLY A 121 -25.32 4.79 15.37
CA GLY A 121 -26.56 4.19 15.88
C GLY A 121 -27.49 3.84 14.72
N ALA A 122 -28.42 2.91 14.95
CA ALA A 122 -29.42 2.53 13.95
C ALA A 122 -30.38 3.71 13.66
N GLY A 123 -29.97 4.64 12.81
CA GLY A 123 -30.76 5.80 12.41
C GLY A 123 -29.91 7.00 11.99
N GLY A 124 -30.03 7.42 10.74
CA GLY A 124 -29.56 8.72 10.26
C GLY A 124 -28.58 8.66 9.09
N ALA A 125 -29.03 9.14 7.94
CA ALA A 125 -28.30 9.27 6.68
C ALA A 125 -26.89 9.87 6.84
N ALA A 126 -25.96 9.34 6.06
CA ALA A 126 -24.57 9.72 6.01
C ALA A 126 -24.39 11.21 5.69
N ALA A 127 -24.08 12.00 6.73
CA ALA A 127 -23.40 13.28 6.54
C ALA A 127 -21.91 12.99 6.32
N ALA A 128 -21.44 13.27 5.10
CA ALA A 128 -20.04 13.34 4.77
C ALA A 128 -19.28 14.18 5.82
N PRO A 129 -18.11 13.73 6.32
CA PRO A 129 -17.32 14.59 7.19
C PRO A 129 -16.84 15.82 6.41
N ALA A 130 -17.23 16.98 6.93
CA ALA A 130 -16.85 18.32 6.51
C ALA A 130 -15.32 18.52 6.44
N PRO A 131 -14.82 19.45 5.59
CA PRO A 131 -13.42 19.55 5.21
C PRO A 131 -12.52 19.93 6.39
N ALA A 132 -11.38 19.24 6.48
CA ALA A 132 -10.32 19.60 7.40
C ALA A 132 -9.83 21.03 7.12
N GLN A 133 -9.67 21.78 8.20
CA GLN A 133 -9.40 23.21 8.24
C GLN A 133 -8.09 23.57 7.54
N ALA A 134 -8.14 24.64 6.74
CA ALA A 134 -7.01 25.23 6.07
C ALA A 134 -5.98 25.77 7.07
N ALA A 135 -4.72 25.33 6.94
CA ALA A 135 -3.58 26.04 7.49
C ALA A 135 -3.32 27.31 6.65
N PRO A 136 -2.94 28.45 7.25
CA PRO A 136 -2.87 29.73 6.56
C PRO A 136 -1.79 29.74 5.48
N ALA A 137 -2.18 30.19 4.29
CA ALA A 137 -1.33 30.39 3.13
C ALA A 137 -0.17 31.34 3.47
N ALA A 138 1.05 30.82 3.45
CA ALA A 138 2.23 31.66 3.31
C ALA A 138 2.22 32.27 1.91
N VAL A 139 2.08 33.59 1.86
CA VAL A 139 2.23 34.41 0.66
C VAL A 139 3.60 34.15 0.03
N ILE A 140 3.61 33.66 -1.21
CA ILE A 140 4.80 33.65 -2.07
C ILE A 140 4.59 34.74 -3.13
N PRO A 141 5.47 35.75 -3.23
CA PRO A 141 5.31 36.80 -4.22
C PRO A 141 5.52 36.24 -5.64
N ARG A 142 4.69 36.72 -6.57
CA ARG A 142 4.82 36.51 -8.01
C ARG A 142 6.23 36.88 -8.46
N VAL A 143 6.96 35.95 -9.09
CA VAL A 143 7.99 36.31 -10.05
C VAL A 143 7.35 36.29 -11.44
N ASP A 144 7.18 37.49 -11.98
CA ASP A 144 6.94 37.72 -13.39
C ASP A 144 8.30 37.72 -14.08
N THR A 145 8.53 36.76 -14.96
CA THR A 145 9.49 36.94 -16.06
C THR A 145 8.97 36.24 -17.30
N ALA A 146 8.55 37.08 -18.23
CA ALA A 146 8.24 36.75 -19.61
C ALA A 146 9.44 36.10 -20.33
N ALA A 147 9.15 34.98 -21.02
CA ALA A 147 9.57 34.55 -22.37
C ALA A 147 11.08 34.66 -22.78
N PRO A 148 11.53 34.15 -23.94
CA PRO A 148 10.82 33.42 -25.00
C PRO A 148 11.58 32.18 -25.51
N TRP A 149 11.00 31.63 -26.57
CA TRP A 149 11.54 30.65 -27.52
C TRP A 149 13.07 30.68 -27.73
N PHE A 150 13.66 29.52 -27.94
CA PHE A 150 14.89 29.41 -28.72
C PHE A 150 14.78 28.15 -29.57
N SER A 151 14.54 28.38 -30.87
CA SER A 151 15.02 27.51 -31.93
C SER A 151 16.54 27.56 -31.94
N MET A 152 17.20 26.41 -32.12
CA MET A 152 18.45 26.37 -32.88
C MET A 152 18.71 24.96 -33.43
N ASP A 153 19.08 24.96 -34.70
CA ASP A 153 19.35 23.94 -35.70
C ASP A 153 20.28 22.76 -35.37
N GLU A 154 20.15 21.75 -36.25
CA GLU A 154 21.13 20.71 -36.60
C GLU A 154 22.57 21.24 -36.73
N GLU A 155 23.54 20.50 -36.18
CA GLU A 155 24.82 20.30 -36.86
C GLU A 155 25.40 18.91 -36.50
N ALA A 156 25.86 18.22 -37.54
CA ALA A 156 26.47 16.90 -37.50
C ALA A 156 27.89 16.95 -36.91
N GLY A 157 28.29 15.88 -36.22
CA GLY A 157 29.66 15.69 -35.73
C GLY A 157 29.96 14.21 -35.48
N ASP A 158 30.59 13.61 -36.49
CA ASP A 158 31.19 12.27 -36.53
C ASP A 158 32.22 12.04 -35.39
N GLY A 159 32.33 10.81 -34.86
CA GLY A 159 33.35 10.51 -33.83
C GLY A 159 33.26 9.15 -33.10
N GLU A 160 33.59 8.11 -33.85
CA GLU A 160 33.98 6.72 -33.56
C GLU A 160 34.46 6.26 -32.13
N SER A 161 33.96 5.06 -31.77
CA SER A 161 34.56 3.90 -31.05
C SER A 161 34.94 3.92 -29.55
N GLY A 162 34.48 2.87 -28.86
CA GLY A 162 34.92 2.50 -27.51
C GLY A 162 34.13 1.33 -26.90
N ASP A 163 34.39 0.13 -27.40
CA ASP A 163 33.95 -1.17 -26.87
C ASP A 163 34.30 -1.37 -25.38
N GLN A 164 33.29 -1.66 -24.54
CA GLN A 164 33.38 -2.67 -23.48
C GLN A 164 32.06 -2.88 -22.73
N VAL A 165 31.45 -4.03 -22.98
CA VAL A 165 30.43 -4.65 -22.12
C VAL A 165 31.12 -5.62 -21.15
N PRO A 166 31.07 -5.42 -19.82
CA PRO A 166 31.45 -6.48 -18.91
C PRO A 166 30.28 -7.45 -18.66
N ASP A 167 30.44 -8.62 -19.28
CA ASP A 167 30.05 -9.98 -18.88
C ASP A 167 29.05 -10.15 -17.73
N MET A 168 27.88 -10.67 -18.11
CA MET A 168 26.80 -11.14 -17.24
C MET A 168 27.09 -12.59 -16.85
N LYS A 169 27.38 -12.84 -15.56
CA LYS A 169 27.44 -14.22 -15.01
C LYS A 169 26.13 -14.59 -14.31
N PRO A 170 25.42 -15.65 -14.74
CA PRO A 170 24.41 -16.30 -13.91
C PRO A 170 25.05 -17.45 -13.12
N VAL A 171 24.65 -17.62 -11.85
CA VAL A 171 24.29 -18.91 -11.21
C VAL A 171 24.43 -18.82 -9.69
N GLY A 172 23.36 -19.18 -8.98
CA GLY A 172 23.32 -19.27 -7.52
C GLY A 172 22.01 -19.85 -7.04
N SER A 173 21.70 -21.08 -7.44
CA SER A 173 20.59 -21.90 -6.91
C SER A 173 20.99 -22.56 -5.58
N PHE A 174 19.95 -22.91 -4.79
CA PHE A 174 19.90 -23.72 -3.56
C PHE A 174 20.18 -22.95 -2.24
N ALA A 175 19.38 -23.08 -1.17
CA ALA A 175 18.63 -24.26 -0.73
C ALA A 175 17.31 -23.91 0.00
N ARG A 176 16.23 -24.65 -0.30
CA ARG A 176 15.06 -24.77 0.59
C ARG A 176 15.44 -25.72 1.71
N LYS A 177 15.36 -25.26 2.95
CA LYS A 177 15.56 -26.07 4.15
C LYS A 177 14.23 -26.75 4.51
N THR A 178 14.10 -28.04 4.21
CA THR A 178 13.02 -28.88 4.75
C THR A 178 13.35 -29.26 6.20
N PRO A 179 12.43 -29.09 7.17
CA PRO A 179 12.62 -29.67 8.50
C PRO A 179 12.37 -31.18 8.45
N SER A 180 13.36 -31.93 8.95
CA SER A 180 13.35 -33.39 9.07
C SER A 180 12.46 -33.82 10.25
N ALA A 181 11.44 -34.64 9.98
CA ALA A 181 10.61 -35.28 10.98
C ALA A 181 11.36 -36.48 11.59
N LYS A 182 11.65 -36.41 12.90
CA LYS A 182 12.27 -37.51 13.64
C LYS A 182 11.16 -38.45 14.13
N MET A 183 10.95 -39.54 13.41
CA MET A 183 10.24 -40.73 13.90
C MET A 183 11.12 -41.39 14.96
N SER A 184 10.67 -41.41 16.22
CA SER A 184 11.25 -42.27 17.26
C SER A 184 10.37 -43.50 17.38
N GLY A 185 10.90 -44.63 16.90
CA GLY A 185 10.25 -45.93 16.96
C GLY A 185 10.12 -46.42 18.40
N HIS A 186 8.95 -47.01 18.66
CA HIS A 186 8.68 -47.90 19.78
C HIS A 186 9.53 -49.17 19.66
N ASN A 187 10.23 -49.53 20.72
CA ASN A 187 10.82 -50.85 20.92
C ASN A 187 9.92 -51.67 21.84
N ASP A 188 9.04 -52.46 21.24
CA ASP A 188 8.35 -53.57 21.88
C ASP A 188 9.23 -54.83 21.79
N GLY A 189 9.46 -55.48 22.93
CA GLY A 189 10.29 -56.68 23.02
C GLY A 189 9.51 -57.94 22.67
N THR A 190 10.20 -58.99 22.22
CA THR A 190 9.75 -60.39 22.35
C THR A 190 10.93 -61.35 22.06
N LEU A 191 11.29 -62.08 23.12
CA LEU A 191 11.63 -63.51 23.24
C LEU A 191 12.26 -64.28 22.06
N GLY A 192 13.33 -65.02 22.42
CA GLY A 192 13.92 -66.14 21.68
C GLY A 192 15.18 -66.62 22.37
#